data_AF-A0A8T4HY95-F1
#
_entry.id   AF-A0A8T4HY95-F1
#
_cell.length_a   1.000
_cell.length_b   1.000
_cell.length_c   1.000
_cell.angle_alpha   90.00
_cell.angle_beta   90.00
_cell.angle_gamma   90.00
#
_symmetry.space_group_name_H-M   'P 1'
#
loop_
_entity.id
_entity.type
_entity.pdbx_description
1 polymer ?
#
loop_
_entity_poly.entity_id
_entity_poly.type
_entity_poly.pdbx_seq_one_letter_code
_entity_poly.pdbx_strand_id
1 'polypeptide(L)'
;MARLQILELPEVERADGTYETPFALVVDQAGPTLVDETGLLGEGLQQNLREQLGARAVLVFTETVDIPANDHSAYVQEVRDADE
;
A
#
# COMPACT_ATOMS: atom_id res chain seq x y z
N MET A 1 -13.43 5.58 -1.20
CA MET A 1 -12.25 6.47 -1.35
C MET A 1 -11.06 5.54 -1.41
N ALA A 2 -10.11 5.74 -2.32
CA ALA A 2 -8.98 4.81 -2.39
C ALA A 2 -8.20 4.80 -1.07
N ARG A 3 -7.92 3.61 -0.55
CA ARG A 3 -7.15 3.37 0.67
C ARG A 3 -5.75 2.89 0.28
N LEU A 4 -4.71 3.47 0.88
CA LEU A 4 -3.35 2.99 0.71
C LEU A 4 -2.99 2.06 1.85
N GLN A 5 -2.40 0.92 1.53
CA GLN A 5 -1.92 -0.08 2.50
C GLN A 5 -0.52 -0.55 2.12
N ILE A 6 0.24 -1.00 3.11
CA ILE A 6 1.58 -1.55 2.92
C ILE A 6 1.53 -3.05 3.16
N LEU A 7 1.99 -3.83 2.18
CA LEU A 7 2.24 -5.25 2.34
C LEU A 7 3.74 -5.45 2.54
N GLU A 8 4.16 -5.67 3.77
CA GLU A 8 5.52 -6.09 4.07
C GLU A 8 5.80 -7.46 3.44
N LEU A 9 6.95 -7.57 2.79
CA LEU A 9 7.42 -8.78 2.16
C LEU A 9 8.49 -9.42 3.05
N PRO A 10 8.79 -10.73 2.86
CA PRO A 10 9.84 -11.39 3.61
C PRO A 10 11.16 -10.61 3.55
N GLU A 11 11.81 -10.50 4.70
CA GLU A 11 13.13 -9.89 4.82
C GLU A 11 14.12 -10.57 3.88
N VAL A 12 14.97 -9.78 3.24
CA VAL A 12 16.02 -10.25 2.34
C VAL A 12 17.38 -9.77 2.82
N GLU A 13 18.35 -10.68 2.77
CA GLU A 13 19.76 -10.34 2.97
C GLU A 13 20.33 -9.78 1.65
N ARG A 14 20.96 -8.61 1.74
CA ARG A 14 21.66 -7.98 0.62
C ARG A 14 23.10 -8.48 0.53
N ALA A 15 23.71 -8.27 -0.65
CA ALA A 15 25.07 -8.73 -0.93
C ALA A 15 26.15 -8.12 -0.01
N ASP A 16 25.86 -7.01 0.67
CA ASP A 16 26.73 -6.35 1.64
C ASP A 16 26.52 -6.85 3.09
N GLY A 17 25.69 -7.87 3.29
CA GLY A 17 25.38 -8.44 4.61
C GLY A 17 24.35 -7.63 5.41
N THR A 18 23.70 -6.64 4.79
CA THR A 18 22.60 -5.90 5.41
C THR A 18 21.26 -6.60 5.17
N TYR A 19 20.30 -6.38 6.08
CA TYR A 19 18.93 -6.88 5.94
C TYR A 19 18.00 -5.74 5.53
N GLU A 20 17.09 -6.04 4.59
CA GLU A 20 16.05 -5.13 4.15
C GLU A 20 14.71 -5.85 4.22
N THR A 21 13.69 -5.18 4.75
CA THR A 21 12.29 -5.61 4.66
C THR A 21 11.63 -4.89 3.48
N PRO A 22 11.55 -5.51 2.29
CA PRO A 22 10.88 -4.90 1.17
C PRO A 22 9.38 -4.80 1.41
N PHE A 23 8.71 -3.99 0.62
CA PHE A 23 7.26 -3.87 0.68
C PHE A 23 6.64 -3.75 -0.72
N ALA A 24 5.36 -4.10 -0.82
CA ALA A 24 4.51 -3.75 -1.93
C ALA A 24 3.48 -2.69 -1.48
N LEU A 25 3.25 -1.69 -2.31
CA LEU A 25 2.14 -0.75 -2.13
C LEU A 25 0.85 -1.43 -2.60
N VAL A 26 -0.19 -1.37 -1.77
CA VAL A 26 -1.53 -1.82 -2.14
C VAL A 26 -2.45 -0.61 -2.17
N VAL A 27 -3.01 -0.34 -3.36
CA VAL A 27 -4.07 0.65 -3.55
C VAL A 27 -5.39 -0.10 -3.58
N ASP A 28 -6.14 0.08 -2.51
CA ASP A 28 -7.45 -0.51 -2.27
C ASP A 28 -8.56 0.47 -2.68
N GLN A 29 -9.71 -0.04 -3.14
CA GLN A 29 -10.86 0.74 -3.60
C GLN A 29 -10.48 1.80 -4.66
N ALA A 30 -9.62 1.42 -5.60
CA ALA A 30 -9.17 2.30 -6.66
C ALA A 30 -10.33 2.68 -7.59
N GLY A 31 -10.48 3.99 -7.82
CA GLY A 31 -11.46 4.51 -8.74
C GLY A 31 -11.05 4.34 -10.20
N PRO A 32 -11.98 4.51 -11.15
CA PRO A 32 -11.75 4.34 -12.60
C PRO A 32 -10.76 5.37 -13.20
N THR A 33 -10.31 6.34 -12.41
CA THR A 33 -9.26 7.29 -12.81
C THR A 33 -7.86 6.68 -12.68
N LEU A 34 -7.69 5.69 -11.82
CA LEU A 34 -6.37 5.11 -11.50
C LEU A 34 -6.10 3.80 -12.26
N VAL A 35 -7.16 3.15 -12.73
CA VAL A 35 -7.11 1.90 -13.48
C VAL A 35 -7.77 2.09 -14.84
N ASP A 36 -7.24 1.44 -15.86
CA ASP A 36 -7.85 1.41 -17.19
C ASP A 36 -9.10 0.50 -17.24
N GLU A 37 -9.69 0.34 -18.43
CA GLU A 37 -10.89 -0.51 -18.63
C GLU A 37 -10.64 -1.99 -18.31
N THR A 38 -9.38 -2.41 -18.18
CA THR A 38 -8.97 -3.76 -17.79
C THR A 38 -8.72 -3.89 -16.28
N GLY A 39 -8.86 -2.79 -15.53
CA GLY A 39 -8.59 -2.76 -14.10
C GLY A 39 -7.10 -2.67 -13.75
N LEU A 40 -6.23 -2.39 -14.73
CA LEU A 40 -4.79 -2.33 -14.54
C LEU A 40 -4.29 -0.88 -14.47
N LEU A 41 -3.22 -0.66 -13.70
CA LEU A 41 -2.42 0.55 -13.83
C LEU A 41 -1.69 0.51 -15.18
N GLY A 42 -1.67 1.64 -15.88
CA GLY A 42 -0.78 1.78 -17.03
C GLY A 42 0.68 1.51 -16.63
N GLU A 43 1.38 0.68 -17.41
CA GLU A 43 2.73 0.18 -17.09
C GLU A 43 3.72 1.31 -16.71
N GLY A 44 3.66 2.44 -17.42
CA GLY A 44 4.50 3.60 -17.14
C GLY A 44 4.23 4.23 -15.77
N LEU A 45 2.96 4.33 -15.34
CA LEU A 45 2.61 4.87 -14.03
C LEU A 45 3.00 3.89 -12.92
N GLN A 46 2.81 2.58 -13.15
CA GLN A 46 3.21 1.54 -12.21
C GLN A 46 4.72 1.55 -11.97
N GLN A 47 5.53 1.65 -13.03
CA GLN A 47 6.99 1.71 -12.92
C GLN A 47 7.44 2.98 -12.18
N ASN A 48 6.90 4.14 -12.54
CA ASN A 48 7.22 5.41 -11.87
C ASN A 48 6.92 5.36 -10.37
N LEU A 49 5.77 4.83 -9.97
CA LEU A 49 5.38 4.73 -8.56
C LEU A 49 6.29 3.76 -7.79
N ARG A 50 6.67 2.63 -8.38
CA ARG A 50 7.60 1.68 -7.76
C ARG A 50 8.96 2.31 -7.47
N GLU A 51 9.52 3.01 -8.46
CA GLU A 51 10.83 3.66 -8.33
C GLU A 51 10.80 4.81 -7.32
N GLN A 52 9.78 5.67 -7.39
CA GLN A 52 9.67 6.83 -6.49
C GLN A 52 9.46 6.43 -5.03
N LEU A 53 8.71 5.36 -4.78
CA LEU A 53 8.38 4.91 -3.42
C LEU A 53 9.37 3.87 -2.88
N GLY A 54 10.24 3.30 -3.73
CA GLY A 54 11.07 2.16 -3.36
C GLY A 54 10.28 0.86 -3.17
N ALA A 55 9.04 0.81 -3.66
CA ALA A 55 8.18 -0.36 -3.53
C ALA A 55 8.60 -1.45 -4.52
N ARG A 56 8.66 -2.71 -4.07
CA ARG A 56 8.92 -3.86 -4.93
C ARG A 56 7.80 -4.10 -5.93
N ALA A 57 6.57 -3.74 -5.58
CA ALA A 57 5.41 -3.81 -6.45
C ALA A 57 4.37 -2.76 -6.05
N VAL A 58 3.50 -2.41 -7.00
CA VAL A 58 2.27 -1.65 -6.75
C VAL A 58 1.12 -2.53 -7.23
N LEU A 59 0.23 -2.89 -6.31
CA LEU A 59 -0.96 -3.70 -6.54
C LEU A 59 -2.19 -2.80 -6.42
N VAL A 60 -3.11 -2.89 -7.37
CA VAL A 60 -4.29 -2.04 -7.40
C VAL A 60 -5.53 -2.89 -7.51
N PHE A 61 -6.49 -2.63 -6.63
CA PHE A 61 -7.72 -3.36 -6.53
C PHE A 61 -8.89 -2.37 -6.56
N THR A 62 -9.92 -2.71 -7.33
CA THR A 62 -11.19 -1.97 -7.35
C THR A 62 -12.04 -2.28 -6.12
N GLU A 63 -11.85 -3.45 -5.52
CA GLU A 63 -12.55 -3.95 -4.34
C GLU A 63 -11.67 -3.91 -3.09
N THR A 64 -12.31 -4.00 -1.91
CA THR A 64 -11.64 -4.04 -0.61
C THR A 64 -10.72 -5.23 -0.45
N VAL A 65 -9.44 -4.95 -0.13
CA VAL A 65 -8.45 -5.97 0.26
C VAL A 65 -8.03 -5.74 1.70
N ASP A 66 -8.35 -6.70 2.58
CA ASP A 66 -7.94 -6.66 3.97
C ASP A 66 -6.55 -7.24 4.17
N ILE A 67 -5.66 -6.39 4.68
CA ILE A 67 -4.32 -6.77 5.10
C ILE A 67 -4.28 -6.64 6.62
N PRO A 68 -4.27 -7.75 7.37
CA PRO A 68 -4.38 -7.73 8.84
C PRO A 68 -3.34 -6.84 9.52
N ALA A 69 -2.14 -6.74 8.96
CA ALA A 69 -1.07 -5.88 9.47
C ALA A 69 -1.39 -4.37 9.43
N ASN A 70 -2.34 -3.95 8.59
CA ASN A 70 -2.78 -2.54 8.46
C ASN A 70 -4.07 -2.26 9.26
N ASP A 71 -4.61 -3.24 9.98
CA ASP A 71 -5.76 -3.01 10.87
C ASP A 71 -5.30 -2.38 12.19
N HIS A 72 -5.42 -1.06 12.26
CA HIS A 72 -5.13 -0.29 13.47
C HIS A 72 -6.39 0.08 14.26
N SER A 73 -7.55 -0.50 13.94
CA SER A 73 -8.83 -0.19 14.60
C SER A 73 -8.77 -0.40 16.12
N ALA A 74 -7.97 -1.38 16.58
CA ALA A 74 -7.73 -1.65 17.99
C ALA A 74 -6.99 -0.52 18.74
N TYR A 75 -6.33 0.39 18.03
CA TYR A 75 -5.53 1.48 18.59
C TYR A 75 -6.16 2.87 18.38
N VAL A 76 -7.36 2.94 17.80
CA VAL A 76 -8.10 4.21 17.66
C VAL A 76 -8.53 4.64 19.06
N GLN A 77 -7.73 5.49 19.70
CA GLN A 77 -8.18 6.20 20.89
C GLN A 77 -9.19 7.26 20.44
N GLU A 78 -10.43 7.14 20.90
CA GLU A 78 -11.38 8.25 20.87
C GLU A 78 -10.73 9.44 21.58
N VAL A 79 -10.27 10.42 20.79
CA VAL A 79 -9.97 11.74 21.32
C VAL A 79 -11.33 12.31 21.71
N ARG A 80 -11.68 12.18 22.99
CA ARG A 80 -12.81 12.91 23.54
C ARG A 80 -12.42 14.37 23.50
N ASP A 81 -13.05 15.14 22.62
CA ASP A 81 -13.03 16.58 22.66
C ASP A 81 -13.35 17.00 24.11
N ALA A 82 -12.37 17.57 24.78
CA ALA A 82 -12.56 18.24 26.04
C ALA A 82 -13.23 19.58 25.73
N ASP A 83 -14.55 19.55 25.54
CA ASP A 83 -15.40 20.73 25.73
C ASP A 83 -15.46 21.01 27.24
N GLU A 84 -14.75 22.06 27.69
CA GLU A 84 -15.32 23.15 28.51
C GLU A 84 -14.41 24.40 28.50
#